data_AF-A0A379WME9-F1
#
_entry.id   AF-A0A379WME9-F1
#
_cell.length_a   1.000
_cell.length_b   1.000
_cell.length_c   1.000
_cell.angle_alpha   90.00
_cell.angle_beta   90.00
_cell.angle_gamma   90.00
#
_symmetry.space_group_name_H-M   'P 1'
#
loop_
_entity.id
_entity.type
_entity.pdbx_description
1 polymer ?
#
loop_
_entity_poly.entity_id
_entity_poly.type
_entity_poly.pdbx_seq_one_letter_code
_entity_poly.pdbx_strand_id
1 'polypeptide(L)'
;MKGKSNQPVVFIDTTGRSYAIDPITLPSRVAGRAADRQTHAAAGATVEHMLMEGDDQKLLMASDAGYGFVCTFNDLVARNRAGKALITLPENAHVMPPLVIEDEHDMLLAITQAGRMLMFPVDSLPQLSKGKGNKIINIPSAEAAKGDDGLAHLYVLPPQSTLTIHVGKRKIKLRPEELQKVVGERGRRGTLMRGLQRIDRIEIDSPHRVSHGDSEE
;
A
#
# COMPACT_ATOMS: atom_id res chain seq x y z
N MET A 1 13.72 9.98 -3.68
CA MET A 1 13.80 9.66 -2.25
C MET A 1 14.71 10.69 -1.61
N LYS A 2 14.16 11.60 -0.80
CA LYS A 2 14.97 12.48 0.07
C LYS A 2 15.07 11.76 1.40
N GLY A 3 16.27 11.52 1.88
CA GLY A 3 16.46 10.84 3.16
C GLY A 3 17.77 11.23 3.81
N LYS A 4 17.81 11.23 5.14
CA LYS A 4 19.02 11.52 5.90
C LYS A 4 19.88 10.26 6.00
N SER A 5 21.20 10.40 5.97
CA SER A 5 22.13 9.26 6.03
C SER A 5 22.05 8.46 7.33
N ASN A 6 21.43 9.01 8.38
CA ASN A 6 21.26 8.37 9.68
C ASN A 6 19.89 7.67 9.86
N GLN A 7 19.03 7.64 8.83
CA GLN A 7 17.73 6.97 8.91
C GLN A 7 17.78 5.60 8.24
N PRO A 8 17.19 4.54 8.83
CA PRO A 8 17.25 3.20 8.25
C PRO A 8 16.48 3.13 6.92
N VAL A 9 16.96 2.28 6.01
CA VAL A 9 16.19 1.85 4.84
C VAL A 9 15.44 0.60 5.22
N VAL A 10 14.12 0.60 5.01
CA VAL A 10 13.29 -0.59 5.18
C VAL A 10 13.08 -1.27 3.84
N PHE A 11 13.17 -2.59 3.83
CA PHE A 11 12.81 -3.45 2.72
C PHE A 11 11.66 -4.38 3.13
N ILE A 12 10.74 -4.65 2.22
CA ILE A 12 9.67 -5.66 2.39
C ILE A 12 9.79 -6.70 1.28
N ASP A 13 9.74 -7.98 1.66
CA ASP A 13 9.78 -9.10 0.73
C ASP A 13 8.38 -9.62 0.34
N THR A 14 8.34 -10.47 -0.69
CA THR A 14 7.14 -11.14 -1.19
C THR A 14 6.36 -11.93 -0.14
N THR A 15 6.98 -12.29 0.99
CA THR A 15 6.34 -13.06 2.06
C THR A 15 5.71 -12.18 3.15
N GLY A 16 5.81 -10.86 3.00
CA GLY A 16 5.29 -9.90 3.97
C GLY A 16 6.23 -9.66 5.16
N ARG A 17 7.51 -9.99 5.05
CA ARG A 17 8.50 -9.67 6.08
C ARG A 17 9.19 -8.35 5.80
N SER A 18 9.52 -7.63 6.86
CA SER A 18 10.29 -6.38 6.79
C SER A 18 11.68 -6.50 7.40
N TYR A 19 12.62 -5.75 6.85
CA TYR A 19 14.03 -5.70 7.24
C TYR A 19 14.49 -4.25 7.24
N ALA A 20 15.29 -3.86 8.23
CA ALA A 20 15.89 -2.53 8.28
C ALA A 20 17.41 -2.63 8.14
N ILE A 21 17.95 -1.86 7.20
CA ILE A 21 19.38 -1.78 6.91
C ILE A 21 19.83 -0.33 7.13
N ASP A 22 21.00 -0.17 7.76
CA ASP A 22 21.64 1.13 7.88
C ASP A 22 22.21 1.54 6.51
N PRO A 23 21.86 2.71 5.94
CA PRO A 23 22.38 3.17 4.65
C PRO A 23 23.90 3.16 4.55
N ILE A 24 24.61 3.39 5.66
CA ILE A 24 26.09 3.40 5.72
C ILE A 24 26.66 2.03 5.36
N THR A 25 25.91 0.95 5.60
CA THR A 25 26.33 -0.43 5.31
C THR A 25 26.03 -0.88 3.88
N LEU A 26 25.34 -0.06 3.08
CA LEU A 26 24.98 -0.40 1.71
C LEU A 26 26.14 -0.10 0.75
N PRO A 27 26.50 -1.03 -0.15
CA PRO A 27 27.54 -0.81 -1.14
C PRO A 27 27.11 0.21 -2.21
N SER A 28 28.01 1.11 -2.59
CA SER A 28 27.76 2.27 -3.45
C SER A 28 27.33 1.99 -4.91
N ARG A 29 27.24 0.74 -5.36
CA ARG A 29 27.00 0.41 -6.79
C ARG A 29 25.98 -0.69 -7.12
N VAL A 30 25.29 -1.31 -6.16
CA VAL A 30 24.33 -2.38 -6.51
C VAL A 30 23.12 -2.37 -5.57
N ALA A 31 22.21 -1.41 -5.78
CA ALA A 31 21.06 -1.18 -4.90
C ALA A 31 19.98 -2.29 -4.88
N GLY A 32 20.05 -3.28 -5.78
CA GLY A 32 19.09 -4.40 -5.82
C GLY A 32 19.62 -5.70 -5.20
N ARG A 33 20.74 -6.24 -5.70
CA ARG A 33 21.34 -7.51 -5.22
C ARG A 33 21.98 -7.44 -3.83
N ALA A 34 22.24 -6.24 -3.31
CA ALA A 34 22.85 -6.08 -1.99
C ALA A 34 21.85 -6.31 -0.85
N ALA A 35 20.58 -5.94 -1.05
CA ALA A 35 19.52 -6.14 -0.05
C ALA A 35 19.32 -7.64 0.21
N ASP A 36 19.16 -8.45 -0.84
CA ASP A 36 19.02 -9.92 -0.73
C ASP A 36 20.22 -10.61 -0.05
N ARG A 37 21.41 -10.00 -0.08
CA ARG A 37 22.62 -10.55 0.59
C ARG A 37 22.69 -10.20 2.07
N GLN A 38 22.07 -9.09 2.48
CA GLN A 38 22.09 -8.62 3.87
C GLN A 38 20.86 -9.09 4.66
N THR A 39 19.79 -9.46 3.96
CA THR A 39 18.59 -10.08 4.54
C THR A 39 18.67 -11.60 4.44
N HIS A 40 18.29 -12.29 5.51
CA HIS A 40 18.06 -13.74 5.47
C HIS A 40 16.61 -13.97 5.04
N ALA A 41 16.27 -13.53 3.83
CA ALA A 41 14.95 -13.74 3.26
C ALA A 41 14.67 -15.25 3.10
N ALA A 42 13.40 -15.64 3.18
CA ALA A 42 13.02 -17.04 2.99
C ALA A 42 13.42 -17.53 1.59
N ALA A 43 13.66 -18.84 1.43
CA ALA A 43 14.06 -19.38 0.14
C ALA A 43 12.99 -19.09 -0.93
N GLY A 44 13.39 -18.43 -2.02
CA GLY A 44 12.49 -18.01 -3.10
C GLY A 44 11.77 -16.67 -2.86
N ALA A 45 11.95 -16.04 -1.69
CA ALA A 45 11.46 -14.69 -1.46
C ALA A 45 12.37 -13.65 -2.14
N THR A 46 11.76 -12.58 -2.65
CA THR A 46 12.46 -11.45 -3.24
C THR A 46 12.02 -10.16 -2.57
N VAL A 47 12.93 -9.19 -2.47
CA VAL A 47 12.59 -7.85 -2.00
C VAL A 47 11.79 -7.11 -3.07
N GLU A 48 10.59 -6.66 -2.73
CA GLU A 48 9.68 -5.98 -3.68
C GLU A 48 9.51 -4.48 -3.39
N HIS A 49 9.64 -4.09 -2.12
CA HIS A 49 9.41 -2.71 -1.71
C HIS A 49 10.55 -2.18 -0.87
N MET A 50 10.83 -0.90 -1.03
CA MET A 50 11.86 -0.17 -0.30
C MET A 50 11.27 1.15 0.18
N LEU A 51 11.38 1.42 1.47
CA LEU A 51 10.85 2.62 2.13
C LEU A 51 11.91 3.29 2.98
N MET A 52 11.79 4.60 3.11
CA MET A 52 12.68 5.39 3.94
C MET A 52 11.94 6.66 4.37
N GLU A 53 11.38 6.65 5.58
CA GLU A 53 10.53 7.71 6.11
C GLU A 53 10.94 8.08 7.55
N GLY A 54 10.30 9.09 8.14
CA GLY A 54 10.44 9.38 9.58
C GLY A 54 9.78 8.30 10.43
N ASP A 55 10.29 8.04 11.64
CA ASP A 55 9.85 6.93 12.50
C ASP A 55 8.33 6.91 12.77
N ASP A 56 7.72 8.09 12.90
CA ASP A 56 6.28 8.26 13.17
C ASP A 56 5.41 8.34 11.91
N GLN A 57 6.01 8.31 10.71
CA GLN A 57 5.27 8.38 9.43
C GLN A 57 4.24 7.26 9.37
N LYS A 58 2.97 7.63 9.19
CA LYS A 58 1.88 6.67 9.03
C LYS A 58 1.95 6.02 7.66
N LEU A 59 1.77 4.71 7.64
CA LEU A 59 1.80 3.87 6.46
C LEU A 59 0.55 2.97 6.44
N LEU A 60 0.07 2.67 5.24
CA LEU A 60 -0.91 1.63 4.99
C LEU A 60 -0.22 0.38 4.45
N MET A 61 -0.35 -0.72 5.19
CA MET A 61 0.07 -2.05 4.78
C MET A 61 -1.15 -2.87 4.35
N ALA A 62 -1.07 -3.55 3.22
CA ALA A 62 -2.18 -4.37 2.72
C ALA A 62 -1.71 -5.59 1.91
N SER A 63 -2.62 -6.55 1.76
CA SER A 63 -2.50 -7.71 0.87
C SER A 63 -3.54 -7.63 -0.24
N ASP A 64 -3.26 -8.24 -1.37
CA ASP A 64 -4.20 -8.35 -2.50
C ASP A 64 -5.46 -9.17 -2.16
N ALA A 65 -5.46 -9.92 -1.04
CA ALA A 65 -6.65 -10.57 -0.50
C ALA A 65 -7.67 -9.63 0.15
N GLY A 66 -7.42 -8.31 0.16
CA GLY A 66 -8.34 -7.29 0.67
C GLY A 66 -8.26 -7.04 2.18
N TYR A 67 -7.15 -7.41 2.82
CA TYR A 67 -6.87 -7.15 4.24
C TYR A 67 -5.66 -6.23 4.40
N GLY A 68 -5.68 -5.39 5.43
CA GLY A 68 -4.59 -4.49 5.76
C GLY A 68 -4.77 -3.75 7.07
N PHE A 69 -3.82 -2.89 7.41
CA PHE A 69 -3.81 -2.10 8.63
C PHE A 69 -2.94 -0.84 8.46
N VAL A 70 -3.23 0.16 9.28
CA VAL A 70 -2.35 1.33 9.43
C VAL A 70 -1.23 0.98 10.41
N CYS A 71 -0.01 1.44 10.17
CA CYS A 71 1.11 1.33 11.11
C CYS A 71 2.01 2.57 11.01
N THR A 72 3.06 2.65 11.83
CA THR A 72 4.12 3.65 11.62
C THR A 72 5.31 3.05 10.86
N PHE A 73 6.20 3.88 10.35
CA PHE A 73 7.47 3.41 9.78
C PHE A 73 8.30 2.63 10.81
N ASN A 74 8.30 3.05 12.09
CA ASN A 74 8.97 2.30 13.16
C ASN A 74 8.43 0.87 13.33
N ASP A 75 7.12 0.66 13.09
CA ASP A 75 6.51 -0.68 13.04
C ASP A 75 7.04 -1.54 11.89
N LEU A 76 7.83 -1.02 10.94
CA LEU A 76 8.54 -1.78 9.90
C LEU A 76 10.02 -2.02 10.22
N VAL A 77 10.60 -1.27 11.16
CA VAL A 77 12.03 -1.37 11.50
C VAL A 77 12.35 -2.70 12.19
N ALA A 78 13.18 -3.53 11.56
CA ALA A 78 13.68 -4.79 12.12
C ALA A 78 15.15 -4.99 11.75
N ARG A 79 16.05 -4.76 12.71
CA ARG A 79 17.50 -4.76 12.48
C ARG A 79 18.16 -6.15 12.53
N ASN A 80 17.42 -7.17 12.93
CA ASN A 80 17.90 -8.55 12.88
C ASN A 80 17.92 -9.04 11.43
N ARG A 81 18.89 -9.90 11.08
CA ARG A 81 19.03 -10.40 9.70
C ARG A 81 17.80 -11.17 9.19
N ALA A 82 17.09 -11.85 10.10
CA ALA A 82 15.85 -12.56 9.77
C ALA A 82 14.65 -11.64 9.55
N GLY A 83 14.76 -10.34 9.85
CA GLY A 83 13.66 -9.39 9.80
C GLY A 83 12.51 -9.75 10.76
N LYS A 84 11.34 -9.18 10.50
CA LYS A 84 10.09 -9.50 11.20
C LYS A 84 8.95 -9.83 10.24
N ALA A 85 8.09 -10.77 10.66
CA ALA A 85 6.80 -10.97 10.01
C ALA A 85 5.91 -9.76 10.27
N LEU A 86 5.73 -8.92 9.26
CA LEU A 86 4.98 -7.67 9.34
C LEU A 86 3.53 -7.91 8.93
N ILE A 87 3.30 -8.35 7.70
CA ILE A 87 1.96 -8.67 7.20
C ILE A 87 1.83 -10.18 6.99
N THR A 88 0.72 -10.75 7.46
CA THR A 88 0.40 -12.16 7.24
C THR A 88 -0.46 -12.30 5.99
N LEU A 89 0.09 -12.95 4.97
CA LEU A 89 -0.59 -13.17 3.70
C LEU A 89 -1.50 -14.40 3.78
N PRO A 90 -2.76 -14.29 3.34
CA PRO A 90 -3.58 -15.46 3.01
C PRO A 90 -2.94 -16.33 1.91
N GLU A 91 -3.50 -17.51 1.69
CA GLU A 91 -3.04 -18.43 0.65
C GLU A 91 -2.97 -17.74 -0.73
N ASN A 92 -1.82 -17.87 -1.40
CA ASN A 92 -1.50 -17.26 -2.71
C ASN A 92 -1.66 -15.74 -2.81
N ALA A 93 -1.79 -15.04 -1.68
CA ALA A 93 -1.90 -13.59 -1.64
C ALA A 93 -0.52 -12.94 -1.74
N HIS A 94 -0.49 -11.71 -2.24
CA HIS A 94 0.70 -10.88 -2.42
C HIS A 94 0.61 -9.61 -1.58
N VAL A 95 1.77 -9.02 -1.30
CA VAL A 95 1.87 -7.72 -0.64
C VAL A 95 1.45 -6.63 -1.64
N MET A 96 0.59 -5.71 -1.20
CA MET A 96 0.30 -4.50 -1.96
C MET A 96 1.42 -3.48 -1.72
N PRO A 97 1.78 -2.64 -2.71
CA PRO A 97 2.70 -1.53 -2.50
C PRO A 97 2.30 -0.71 -1.26
N PRO A 98 3.18 -0.57 -0.25
CA PRO A 98 2.87 0.22 0.93
C PRO A 98 2.60 1.66 0.55
N LEU A 99 1.60 2.28 1.19
CA LEU A 99 1.21 3.66 0.89
C LEU A 99 1.55 4.55 2.08
N VAL A 100 2.16 5.70 1.79
CA VAL A 100 2.37 6.76 2.77
C VAL A 100 1.04 7.46 3.02
N ILE A 101 0.66 7.60 4.28
CA ILE A 101 -0.52 8.38 4.67
C ILE A 101 -0.04 9.78 5.03
N GLU A 102 -0.27 10.71 4.13
CA GLU A 102 0.14 12.11 4.28
C GLU A 102 -0.80 12.90 5.20
N ASP A 103 -2.09 12.55 5.25
CA ASP A 103 -3.10 13.18 6.12
C ASP A 103 -4.07 12.10 6.64
N GLU A 104 -4.43 12.18 7.91
CA GLU A 104 -5.37 11.24 8.55
C GLU A 104 -6.81 11.37 8.01
N HIS A 105 -7.15 12.52 7.42
CA HIS A 105 -8.44 12.79 6.78
C HIS A 105 -8.52 12.32 5.32
N ASP A 106 -7.45 11.70 4.80
CA ASP A 106 -7.47 11.15 3.46
C ASP A 106 -8.45 9.98 3.33
N MET A 107 -8.88 9.75 2.09
CA MET A 107 -9.75 8.63 1.72
C MET A 107 -8.91 7.46 1.24
N LEU A 108 -9.23 6.27 1.73
CA LEU A 108 -8.74 5.01 1.20
C LEU A 108 -9.67 4.52 0.07
N LEU A 109 -9.12 4.42 -1.14
CA LEU A 109 -9.80 3.89 -2.31
C LEU A 109 -9.26 2.51 -2.67
N ALA A 110 -10.15 1.52 -2.70
CA ALA A 110 -9.86 0.13 -3.10
C ALA A 110 -10.59 -0.23 -4.40
N ILE A 111 -9.88 -0.84 -5.35
CA ILE A 111 -10.43 -1.32 -6.63
C ILE A 111 -10.08 -2.80 -6.80
N THR A 112 -11.08 -3.66 -6.98
CA THR A 112 -10.87 -5.11 -7.20
C THR A 112 -10.64 -5.47 -8.66
N GLN A 113 -10.06 -6.64 -8.92
CA GLN A 113 -9.88 -7.21 -10.26
C GLN A 113 -11.21 -7.40 -10.99
N ALA A 114 -12.28 -7.75 -10.27
CA ALA A 114 -13.64 -7.82 -10.80
C ALA A 114 -14.25 -6.43 -11.13
N GLY A 115 -13.58 -5.33 -10.81
CA GLY A 115 -14.00 -3.96 -11.10
C GLY A 115 -14.95 -3.37 -10.07
N ARG A 116 -14.85 -3.78 -8.81
CA ARG A 116 -15.59 -3.15 -7.70
C ARG A 116 -14.76 -2.04 -7.07
N MET A 117 -15.39 -0.94 -6.72
CA MET A 117 -14.76 0.19 -6.03
C MET A 117 -15.39 0.39 -4.65
N LEU A 118 -14.55 0.65 -3.64
CA LEU A 118 -14.99 1.07 -2.31
C LEU A 118 -14.08 2.21 -1.85
N MET A 119 -14.68 3.28 -1.33
CA MET A 119 -13.95 4.40 -0.75
C MET A 119 -14.43 4.65 0.69
N PHE A 120 -13.51 4.90 1.62
CA PHE A 120 -13.84 5.26 3.01
C PHE A 120 -12.66 6.01 3.65
N PRO A 121 -12.86 6.78 4.74
CA PRO A 121 -11.77 7.48 5.43
C PRO A 121 -10.67 6.52 5.90
N VAL A 122 -9.39 6.87 5.71
CA VAL A 122 -8.27 5.98 6.02
C VAL A 122 -8.15 5.68 7.52
N ASP A 123 -8.53 6.64 8.37
CA ASP A 123 -8.61 6.52 9.84
C ASP A 123 -9.56 5.41 10.34
N SER A 124 -10.49 4.97 9.49
CA SER A 124 -11.45 3.92 9.80
C SER A 124 -10.84 2.51 9.73
N LEU A 125 -9.60 2.40 9.27
CA LEU A 125 -8.82 1.16 9.28
C LEU A 125 -7.97 1.09 10.56
N PRO A 126 -8.12 0.04 11.40
CA PRO A 126 -7.39 -0.05 12.66
C PRO A 126 -5.87 -0.03 12.50
N GLN A 127 -5.21 0.68 13.42
CA GLN A 127 -3.76 0.68 13.51
C GLN A 127 -3.26 -0.62 14.19
N LEU A 128 -2.28 -1.29 13.60
CA LEU A 128 -1.63 -2.48 14.14
C LEU A 128 -0.13 -2.41 13.88
N SER A 129 0.68 -3.08 14.70
CA SER A 129 2.13 -3.17 14.47
C SER A 129 2.52 -4.34 13.56
N LYS A 130 1.64 -5.34 13.40
CA LYS A 130 1.78 -6.51 12.51
C LYS A 130 0.50 -7.34 12.43
N GLY A 131 0.46 -8.28 11.49
CA GLY A 131 -0.53 -9.34 11.39
C GLY A 131 -1.23 -9.38 10.04
N LYS A 132 -2.33 -10.13 9.93
CA LYS A 132 -3.15 -10.17 8.70
C LYS A 132 -3.83 -8.83 8.40
N GLY A 133 -4.08 -8.03 9.43
CA GLY A 133 -4.88 -6.82 9.31
C GLY A 133 -6.38 -7.07 9.28
N ASN A 134 -7.12 -5.98 9.16
CA ASN A 134 -8.56 -5.95 9.08
C ASN A 134 -9.01 -5.85 7.63
N LYS A 135 -10.25 -6.27 7.38
CA LYS A 135 -10.82 -6.23 6.03
C LYS A 135 -10.94 -4.78 5.54
N ILE A 136 -10.33 -4.49 4.39
CA ILE A 136 -10.44 -3.23 3.63
C ILE A 136 -11.67 -3.31 2.73
N ILE A 137 -11.70 -4.34 1.88
CA ILE A 137 -12.79 -4.63 0.94
C ILE A 137 -13.07 -6.13 0.95
N ASN A 138 -14.34 -6.53 0.84
CA ASN A 138 -14.70 -7.94 0.87
C ASN A 138 -14.43 -8.62 -0.47
N ILE A 139 -13.43 -9.50 -0.48
CA ILE A 139 -13.16 -10.43 -1.58
C ILE A 139 -13.34 -11.85 -1.00
N PRO A 140 -14.16 -12.72 -1.60
CA PRO A 140 -14.30 -14.09 -1.14
C PRO A 140 -12.94 -14.80 -1.11
N SER A 141 -12.59 -15.42 0.03
CA SER A 141 -11.26 -16.02 0.22
C SER A 141 -10.94 -17.11 -0.79
N ALA A 142 -11.94 -17.86 -1.25
CA ALA A 142 -11.78 -18.88 -2.28
C ALA A 142 -11.51 -18.29 -3.68
N GLU A 143 -12.07 -17.11 -4.00
CA GLU A 143 -11.78 -16.39 -5.25
C GLU A 143 -10.36 -15.81 -5.19
N ALA A 144 -9.98 -15.21 -4.05
CA ALA A 144 -8.63 -14.68 -3.83
C ALA A 144 -7.54 -15.75 -3.93
N ALA A 145 -7.71 -16.89 -3.24
CA ALA A 145 -6.72 -17.97 -3.25
C ALA A 145 -6.53 -18.61 -4.64
N LYS A 146 -7.55 -18.56 -5.50
CA LYS A 146 -7.48 -19.03 -6.90
C LYS A 146 -6.95 -17.98 -7.87
N GLY A 147 -6.90 -16.71 -7.47
CA GLY A 147 -6.60 -15.59 -8.36
C GLY A 147 -7.76 -15.19 -9.29
N ASP A 148 -9.00 -15.56 -8.95
CA ASP A 148 -10.20 -15.22 -9.74
C ASP A 148 -10.68 -13.78 -9.48
N ASP A 149 -10.49 -13.27 -8.25
CA ASP A 149 -10.70 -11.87 -7.86
C ASP A 149 -9.64 -11.50 -6.82
N GLY A 150 -9.39 -10.21 -6.64
CA GLY A 150 -8.32 -9.70 -5.79
C GLY A 150 -8.37 -8.19 -5.73
N LEU A 151 -7.67 -7.57 -4.78
CA LEU A 151 -7.47 -6.14 -4.73
C LEU A 151 -6.43 -5.78 -5.78
N ALA A 152 -6.86 -5.12 -6.86
CA ALA A 152 -6.01 -4.75 -7.98
C ALA A 152 -5.29 -3.42 -7.76
N HIS A 153 -5.99 -2.44 -7.19
CA HIS A 153 -5.43 -1.13 -6.89
C HIS A 153 -5.88 -0.63 -5.53
N LEU A 154 -4.98 0.06 -4.84
CA LEU A 154 -5.19 0.67 -3.55
C LEU A 154 -4.53 2.03 -3.55
N TYR A 155 -5.24 3.05 -3.05
CA TYR A 155 -4.72 4.42 -2.97
C TYR A 155 -5.21 5.12 -1.71
N VAL A 156 -4.35 5.96 -1.13
CA VAL A 156 -4.73 6.95 -0.12
C VAL A 156 -4.69 8.30 -0.82
N LEU A 157 -5.79 9.05 -0.80
CA LEU A 157 -5.93 10.28 -1.59
C LEU A 157 -6.84 11.30 -0.91
N PRO A 158 -6.61 12.62 -1.12
CA PRO A 158 -7.50 13.65 -0.62
C PRO A 158 -8.93 13.46 -1.17
N PRO A 159 -9.98 13.78 -0.40
CA PRO A 159 -11.37 13.56 -0.80
C PRO A 159 -11.79 14.31 -2.08
N GLN A 160 -11.08 15.38 -2.43
CA GLN A 160 -11.33 16.20 -3.62
C GLN A 160 -10.48 15.81 -4.84
N SER A 161 -9.90 14.61 -4.84
CA SER A 161 -9.12 14.11 -5.98
C SER A 161 -10.00 13.68 -7.15
N THR A 162 -9.44 13.74 -8.35
CA THR A 162 -10.03 13.21 -9.59
C THR A 162 -9.19 12.04 -10.09
N LEU A 163 -9.84 10.93 -10.43
CA LEU A 163 -9.20 9.78 -11.04
C LEU A 163 -9.48 9.73 -12.53
N THR A 164 -8.48 9.36 -13.30
CA THR A 164 -8.60 9.07 -14.72
C THR A 164 -8.08 7.66 -14.97
N ILE A 165 -8.98 6.76 -15.34
CA ILE A 165 -8.72 5.32 -15.47
C ILE A 165 -8.72 4.95 -16.95
N HIS A 166 -7.66 4.26 -17.37
CA HIS A 166 -7.46 3.78 -18.74
C HIS A 166 -7.67 2.26 -18.80
N VAL A 167 -8.57 1.84 -19.70
CA VAL A 167 -8.88 0.43 -19.98
C VAL A 167 -8.87 0.24 -21.50
N GLY A 168 -7.76 -0.25 -22.03
CA GLY A 168 -7.43 -0.27 -23.45
C GLY A 168 -7.54 1.12 -24.06
N LYS A 169 -8.48 1.28 -25.00
CA LYS A 169 -8.77 2.56 -25.67
C LYS A 169 -9.76 3.44 -24.90
N ARG A 170 -10.39 2.92 -23.84
CA ARG A 170 -11.40 3.63 -23.07
C ARG A 170 -10.75 4.43 -21.95
N LYS A 171 -11.27 5.63 -21.73
CA LYS A 171 -10.88 6.53 -20.63
C LYS A 171 -12.13 6.81 -19.78
N ILE A 172 -12.03 6.58 -18.48
CA ILE A 172 -13.10 6.85 -17.51
C ILE A 172 -12.57 7.89 -16.54
N LYS A 173 -13.20 9.06 -16.49
CA LYS A 173 -12.87 10.12 -15.53
C LYS A 173 -13.87 10.07 -14.38
N LEU A 174 -13.37 9.99 -13.15
CA LEU A 174 -14.13 9.98 -11.90
C LEU A 174 -13.73 11.23 -11.10
N ARG A 175 -14.58 12.25 -11.12
CA ARG A 175 -14.43 13.45 -10.29
C ARG A 175 -14.90 13.14 -8.86
N PRO A 176 -14.69 14.06 -7.89
CA PRO A 176 -15.12 13.85 -6.51
C PRO A 176 -16.60 13.44 -6.38
N GLU A 177 -17.49 14.00 -7.21
CA GLU A 177 -18.92 13.66 -7.18
C GLU A 177 -19.21 12.23 -7.66
N GLU A 178 -18.38 11.68 -8.55
CA GLU A 178 -18.45 10.28 -8.95
C GLU A 178 -17.83 9.35 -7.91
N LEU A 179 -16.73 9.75 -7.28
CA LEU A 179 -16.10 8.99 -6.20
C LEU A 179 -16.99 8.91 -4.96
N GLN A 180 -17.78 9.95 -4.68
CA GLN A 180 -18.74 9.94 -3.58
C GLN A 180 -19.77 8.80 -3.70
N LYS A 181 -20.08 8.34 -4.92
CA LYS A 181 -21.04 7.25 -5.17
C LYS A 181 -20.48 5.86 -4.81
N VAL A 182 -19.17 5.74 -4.64
CA VAL A 182 -18.51 4.50 -4.21
C VAL A 182 -18.05 4.56 -2.76
N VAL A 183 -18.40 5.64 -2.04
CA VAL A 183 -18.20 5.74 -0.59
C VAL A 183 -19.12 4.75 0.12
N GLY A 184 -18.57 4.02 1.08
CA GLY A 184 -19.34 3.06 1.87
C GLY A 184 -18.59 2.60 3.11
N GLU A 185 -19.21 1.73 3.90
CA GLU A 185 -18.57 1.17 5.09
C GLU A 185 -17.38 0.28 4.72
N ARG A 186 -16.30 0.39 5.50
CA ARG A 186 -15.13 -0.49 5.39
C ARG A 186 -15.55 -1.97 5.43
N GLY A 187 -14.93 -2.78 4.57
CA GLY A 187 -15.14 -4.23 4.55
C GLY A 187 -16.41 -4.67 3.82
N ARG A 188 -17.15 -3.75 3.17
CA ARG A 188 -18.18 -4.09 2.18
C ARG A 188 -17.54 -4.59 0.88
N ARG A 189 -18.35 -5.14 -0.03
CA ARG A 189 -17.86 -5.66 -1.33
C ARG A 189 -17.50 -4.55 -2.34
N GLY A 190 -17.93 -3.31 -2.08
CA GLY A 190 -17.81 -2.19 -3.02
C GLY A 190 -18.86 -2.22 -4.14
N THR A 191 -18.97 -1.09 -4.84
CA THR A 191 -19.89 -0.89 -5.96
C THR A 191 -19.26 -1.39 -7.25
N LEU A 192 -19.98 -2.25 -7.99
CA LEU A 192 -19.50 -2.76 -9.28
C LEU A 192 -19.55 -1.67 -10.35
N MET A 193 -18.41 -1.35 -10.94
CA MET A 193 -18.28 -0.36 -12.00
C MET A 193 -18.19 -1.03 -13.36
N ARG A 194 -19.11 -0.70 -14.27
CA ARG A 194 -19.16 -1.33 -15.60
C ARG A 194 -17.92 -0.97 -16.41
N GLY A 195 -17.20 -2.00 -16.86
CA GLY A 195 -16.02 -1.84 -17.71
C GLY A 195 -14.75 -1.42 -16.95
N LEU A 196 -14.70 -1.62 -15.64
CA LEU A 196 -13.56 -1.31 -14.79
C LEU A 196 -12.72 -2.56 -14.47
N GLN A 197 -12.52 -3.43 -15.46
CA GLN A 197 -11.68 -4.63 -15.35
C GLN A 197 -10.47 -4.47 -16.26
N ARG A 198 -9.34 -5.10 -15.91
CA ARG A 198 -8.07 -5.03 -16.68
C ARG A 198 -7.62 -3.58 -16.90
N ILE A 199 -7.48 -2.85 -15.81
CA ILE A 199 -7.03 -1.46 -15.83
C ILE A 199 -5.54 -1.43 -16.20
N ASP A 200 -5.20 -0.67 -17.24
CA ASP A 200 -3.80 -0.52 -17.69
C ASP A 200 -3.08 0.60 -16.93
N ARG A 201 -3.81 1.69 -16.63
CA ARG A 201 -3.25 2.87 -15.99
C ARG A 201 -4.31 3.66 -15.22
N ILE A 202 -3.91 4.21 -14.08
CA ILE A 202 -4.69 5.18 -13.30
C ILE A 202 -3.85 6.43 -13.14
N GLU A 203 -4.40 7.58 -13.52
CA GLU A 203 -3.85 8.89 -13.23
C GLU A 203 -4.68 9.52 -12.11
N ILE A 204 -4.01 10.08 -11.11
CA ILE A 204 -4.65 10.74 -9.97
C ILE A 204 -4.26 12.22 -10.03
N ASP A 205 -5.27 13.08 -10.08
CA ASP A 205 -5.15 14.53 -9.99
C ASP A 205 -5.72 14.95 -8.63
N SER A 206 -4.81 15.17 -7.68
CA SER A 206 -5.15 15.56 -6.32
C SER A 206 -4.90 17.06 -6.12
N PRO A 207 -5.79 17.77 -5.43
CA PRO A 207 -5.55 19.18 -5.10
C PRO A 207 -4.24 19.31 -4.32
N HIS A 208 -3.53 20.40 -4.58
CA HIS A 208 -2.24 20.68 -3.95
C HIS A 208 -2.41 20.74 -2.43
N ARG A 209 -1.69 19.88 -1.69
CA ARG A 209 -1.59 19.98 -0.24
C ARG A 209 -0.68 21.16 0.09
N VAL A 210 -1.10 22.05 0.97
CA VAL A 210 -0.16 23.03 1.54
C VAL A 210 0.78 22.23 2.45
N SER A 211 2.06 22.12 2.08
CA SER A 211 3.04 21.44 2.92
C SER A 211 3.24 22.22 4.21
N HIS A 212 2.70 21.73 5.33
CA HIS A 212 3.11 22.22 6.63
C HIS A 212 4.49 21.62 6.97
N GLY A 213 5.56 22.30 6.55
CA GLY A 213 6.91 21.84 6.83
C GLY A 213 8.00 22.57 6.05
N ASP A 214 8.12 23.88 6.29
CA ASP A 214 9.42 24.56 6.38
C ASP A 214 9.23 25.70 7.39
N SER A 215 9.17 25.32 8.66
CA SER A 215 9.56 26.24 9.74
C SER A 215 11.05 26.03 9.94
N GLU A 216 11.84 26.76 9.15
CA GLU A 216 13.21 27.09 9.52
C GLU A 216 13.15 27.96 10.79
N GLU A 217 13.58 27.40 11.92
CA GLU A 217 14.57 27.96 12.87
C GLU A 217 14.79 27.01 14.06
#